data_AF-A0A3L7R040-F1
#
_entry.id   AF-A0A3L7R040-F1
#
_cell.length_a   1.000
_cell.length_b   1.000
_cell.length_c   1.000
_cell.angle_alpha   90.00
_cell.angle_beta   90.00
_cell.angle_gamma   90.00
#
_symmetry.space_group_name_H-M   'P 1'
#
loop_
_entity.id
_entity.type
_entity.pdbx_description
1 polymer ?
#
loop_
_entity_poly.entity_id
_entity_poly.type
_entity_poly.pdbx_seq_one_letter_code
_entity_poly.pdbx_strand_id
1 'polypeptide(L)'
;MSLSDTISDYRWRFNEYASNVIEERQQQLKRGAGACAVLLLLGGGVYWWTSVRFHQPPSIFDSPVDDVFGYLSMADFSKLPLEERLAFLLSLADRFRNFSQGDSAAAAAFLAGLAGPAREQATQNVRLLAKDILAQGAAGYFDVPESERGNYIDSWLLRWMKTGERAAKGEEGAKNEETDEERLKDLKENAKRGEQRRGERGAGAGGGGESGATNPLPSLTTDGATRFLDFWGSDVESASTPREQGQIVRFLGDVRKRMLQ
;
A
#
# COMPACT_ATOMS: atom_id res chain seq x y z
N MET A 1 -16.97 72.53 49.36
CA MET A 1 -16.19 71.47 48.69
C MET A 1 -14.77 71.99 48.52
N SER A 2 -13.79 71.38 49.16
CA SER A 2 -12.41 71.88 49.17
C SER A 2 -11.72 71.53 47.85
N LEU A 3 -10.80 72.38 47.37
CA LEU A 3 -9.95 72.08 46.21
C LEU A 3 -9.18 70.77 46.40
N SER A 4 -8.85 70.40 47.64
CA SER A 4 -8.23 69.11 47.98
C SER A 4 -9.13 67.93 47.65
N ASP A 5 -10.44 68.04 47.89
CA ASP A 5 -11.41 66.96 47.67
C ASP A 5 -11.58 66.73 46.17
N THR A 6 -11.69 67.81 45.41
CA THR A 6 -11.77 67.77 43.94
C THR A 6 -10.52 67.13 43.33
N ILE A 7 -9.31 67.50 43.78
CA ILE A 7 -8.05 66.91 43.29
C ILE A 7 -7.96 65.42 43.63
N SER A 8 -8.41 65.02 44.83
CA SER A 8 -8.40 63.62 45.24
C SER A 8 -9.37 62.76 44.43
N ASP A 9 -10.55 63.29 44.10
CA ASP A 9 -11.57 62.61 43.29
C ASP A 9 -11.08 62.43 41.83
N TYR A 10 -10.51 63.47 41.23
CA TYR A 10 -9.92 63.36 39.89
C TYR A 10 -8.77 62.33 39.85
N ARG A 11 -7.93 62.29 40.89
CA ARG A 11 -6.82 61.33 40.97
C ARG A 11 -7.34 59.89 41.13
N TRP A 12 -8.38 59.68 41.92
CA TRP A 12 -8.99 58.36 42.09
C TRP A 12 -9.65 57.87 40.79
N ARG A 13 -10.45 58.72 40.13
CA ARG A 13 -11.11 58.40 38.86
C ARG A 13 -10.11 58.16 37.73
N PHE A 14 -9.01 58.92 37.70
CA PHE A 14 -7.94 58.68 36.73
C PHE A 14 -7.23 57.35 36.98
N ASN A 15 -6.93 57.03 38.25
CA ASN A 15 -6.25 55.79 38.60
C ASN A 15 -7.11 54.55 38.31
N GLU A 16 -8.42 54.62 38.58
CA GLU A 16 -9.39 53.58 38.29
C GLU A 16 -9.62 53.39 36.79
N TYR A 17 -9.71 54.48 36.02
CA TYR A 17 -9.77 54.40 34.56
C TYR A 17 -8.49 53.81 33.96
N ALA A 18 -7.33 54.24 34.45
CA ALA A 18 -6.03 53.74 33.99
C ALA A 18 -5.85 52.24 34.32
N SER A 19 -6.23 51.79 35.52
CA SER A 19 -6.13 50.37 35.89
C SER A 19 -7.04 49.50 35.03
N ASN A 20 -8.28 49.92 34.79
CA ASN A 20 -9.23 49.15 33.98
C ASN A 20 -8.76 49.01 32.51
N VAL A 21 -8.25 50.10 31.92
CA VAL A 21 -7.70 50.06 30.56
C VAL A 21 -6.45 49.17 30.47
N ILE A 22 -5.58 49.21 31.48
CA ILE A 22 -4.38 48.35 31.53
C ILE A 22 -4.77 46.87 31.67
N GLU A 23 -5.73 46.55 32.54
CA GLU A 23 -6.20 45.17 32.74
C GLU A 23 -6.86 44.60 31.49
N GLU A 24 -7.73 45.36 30.82
CA GLU A 24 -8.35 44.95 29.56
C GLU A 24 -7.30 44.68 28.47
N ARG A 25 -6.30 45.57 28.33
CA ARG A 25 -5.19 45.38 27.38
C ARG A 25 -4.34 44.17 27.73
N GLN A 26 -4.04 43.96 29.01
CA GLN A 26 -3.31 42.77 29.45
C GLN A 26 -4.11 41.48 29.17
N GLN A 27 -5.42 41.49 29.36
CA GLN A 27 -6.26 40.32 29.11
C GLN A 27 -6.41 40.04 27.61
N GLN A 28 -6.52 41.08 26.77
CA GLN A 28 -6.47 40.96 25.31
C GLN A 28 -5.12 40.42 24.82
N LEU A 29 -4.01 40.92 25.37
CA LEU A 29 -2.67 40.44 25.04
C LEU A 29 -2.45 38.99 25.47
N LYS A 30 -2.92 38.59 26.66
CA LYS A 30 -2.85 37.19 27.12
C LYS A 30 -3.66 36.25 26.22
N ARG A 31 -4.86 36.66 25.80
CA ARG A 31 -5.68 35.88 24.85
C ARG A 31 -5.03 35.78 23.47
N GLY A 32 -4.49 36.89 22.96
CA GLY A 32 -3.77 36.92 21.68
C GLY A 32 -2.52 36.05 21.71
N ALA A 33 -1.70 36.18 22.75
CA ALA A 33 -0.52 35.35 22.96
C ALA A 33 -0.88 33.86 23.11
N GLY A 34 -1.95 33.55 23.84
CA GLY A 34 -2.46 32.18 23.96
C GLY A 34 -2.90 31.59 22.61
N ALA A 35 -3.63 32.35 21.81
CA ALA A 35 -4.04 31.93 20.46
C ALA A 35 -2.82 31.70 19.54
N CYS A 36 -1.84 32.61 19.56
CA CYS A 36 -0.59 32.44 18.80
C CYS A 36 0.20 31.20 19.25
N ALA A 37 0.29 30.94 20.56
CA ALA A 37 0.97 29.75 21.08
C ALA A 37 0.29 28.45 20.62
N VAL A 38 -1.05 28.40 20.63
CA VAL A 38 -1.81 27.24 20.12
C VAL A 38 -1.56 27.04 18.63
N LEU A 39 -1.59 28.11 17.83
CA LEU A 39 -1.31 28.02 16.39
C LEU A 39 0.11 27.55 16.10
N LEU A 40 1.09 28.01 16.87
CA LEU A 40 2.48 27.55 16.74
C LEU A 40 2.64 26.08 17.12
N LEU A 41 1.95 25.62 18.17
CA LEU A 41 1.98 24.20 18.55
C LEU A 41 1.31 23.31 17.51
N LEU A 42 0.16 23.72 16.97
CA LEU A 42 -0.54 22.98 15.92
C LEU A 42 0.26 22.98 14.61
N GLY A 43 0.72 24.15 14.16
CA GLY A 43 1.52 24.28 12.95
C GLY A 43 2.85 23.54 13.05
N GLY A 44 3.55 23.68 14.18
CA GLY A 44 4.79 22.97 14.48
C GLY A 44 4.59 21.46 14.58
N GLY A 45 3.49 21.01 15.21
CA GLY A 45 3.12 19.60 15.30
C GLY A 45 2.82 18.97 13.94
N VAL A 46 2.03 19.66 13.10
CA VAL A 46 1.76 19.22 11.72
C VAL A 46 3.05 19.17 10.90
N TYR A 47 3.87 20.23 10.95
CA TYR A 47 5.15 20.28 10.25
C TYR A 47 6.08 19.14 10.68
N TRP A 48 6.25 18.95 11.99
CA TRP A 48 7.08 17.86 12.52
C TRP A 48 6.57 16.48 12.09
N TRP A 49 5.26 16.26 12.14
CA TRP A 49 4.65 15.01 11.70
C TRP A 49 4.92 14.73 10.21
N THR A 50 4.72 15.73 9.35
CA THR A 50 4.90 15.59 7.89
C THR A 50 6.36 15.54 7.45
N SER A 51 7.28 16.18 8.18
CA SER A 51 8.68 16.28 7.77
C SER A 51 9.60 15.26 8.45
N VAL A 52 9.24 14.79 9.65
CA VAL A 52 10.09 13.88 10.43
C VAL A 52 9.50 12.48 10.51
N ARG A 53 8.16 12.33 10.48
CA ARG A 53 7.52 11.04 10.76
C ARG A 53 6.93 10.34 9.55
N PHE A 54 6.48 11.08 8.54
CA PHE A 54 5.91 10.53 7.32
C PHE A 54 6.80 10.87 6.12
N HIS A 55 7.36 9.86 5.47
CA HIS A 55 8.05 10.06 4.21
C HIS A 55 7.02 9.98 3.08
N GLN A 56 6.90 11.04 2.28
CA GLN A 56 6.10 10.99 1.06
C GLN A 56 6.74 10.00 0.08
N PRO A 57 5.92 9.27 -0.70
CA PRO A 57 6.47 8.39 -1.74
C PRO A 57 7.32 9.24 -2.70
N PRO A 58 8.59 8.85 -2.95
CA PRO A 58 9.47 9.57 -3.85
C PRO A 58 8.89 9.56 -5.26
N SER A 59 9.20 10.60 -6.05
CA SER A 59 8.84 10.59 -7.46
C SER A 59 9.60 9.46 -8.15
N ILE A 60 8.86 8.54 -8.75
CA ILE A 60 9.44 7.38 -9.41
C ILE A 60 10.39 7.79 -10.55
N PHE A 61 10.12 8.90 -11.24
CA PHE A 61 10.93 9.31 -12.39
C PHE A 61 11.96 10.38 -12.05
N ASP A 62 11.72 11.17 -11.01
CA ASP A 62 12.57 12.32 -10.68
C ASP A 62 13.51 12.06 -9.50
N SER A 63 13.27 11.04 -8.67
CA SER A 63 14.11 10.70 -7.53
C SER A 63 15.18 9.66 -7.88
N PRO A 64 16.34 9.66 -7.19
CA PRO A 64 17.33 8.58 -7.25
C PRO A 64 16.71 7.17 -7.09
N VAL A 65 17.27 6.17 -7.77
CA VAL A 65 16.75 4.78 -7.71
C VAL A 65 16.80 4.22 -6.28
N ASP A 66 17.86 4.57 -5.54
CA ASP A 66 18.03 4.18 -4.13
C ASP A 66 16.91 4.71 -3.24
N ASP A 67 16.42 5.92 -3.48
CA ASP A 67 15.32 6.51 -2.70
C ASP A 67 13.99 5.77 -2.96
N VAL A 68 13.75 5.38 -4.22
CA VAL A 68 12.50 4.69 -4.63
C VAL A 68 12.42 3.28 -4.07
N PHE A 69 13.49 2.48 -4.19
CA PHE A 69 13.50 1.15 -3.57
C PHE A 69 13.69 1.22 -2.05
N GLY A 70 14.42 2.22 -1.56
CA GLY A 70 14.52 2.54 -0.14
C GLY A 70 13.12 2.72 0.46
N TYR A 71 12.26 3.49 -0.22
CA TYR A 71 10.87 3.67 0.19
C TYR A 71 10.06 2.37 0.25
N LEU A 72 10.22 1.46 -0.72
CA LEU A 72 9.59 0.13 -0.69
C LEU A 72 10.03 -0.69 0.55
N SER A 73 11.23 -0.44 1.08
CA SER A 73 11.71 -1.06 2.31
C SER A 73 11.36 -0.28 3.59
N MET A 74 10.66 0.85 3.51
CA MET A 74 10.25 1.61 4.69
C MET A 74 8.95 1.09 5.30
N ALA A 75 8.77 1.33 6.59
CA ALA A 75 7.50 1.09 7.28
C ALA A 75 6.39 2.06 6.83
N ASP A 76 6.72 3.16 6.15
CA ASP A 76 5.73 4.12 5.65
C ASP A 76 5.03 3.60 4.39
N PHE A 77 5.70 2.78 3.57
CA PHE A 77 5.06 2.14 2.41
C PHE A 77 3.84 1.31 2.82
N SER A 78 3.93 0.52 3.90
CA SER A 78 2.82 -0.33 4.35
C SER A 78 1.64 0.45 4.93
N LYS A 79 1.81 1.75 5.23
CA LYS A 79 0.74 2.64 5.71
C LYS A 79 -0.04 3.31 4.57
N LEU A 80 0.48 3.26 3.34
CA LEU A 80 -0.22 3.81 2.19
C LEU A 80 -1.51 3.02 1.90
N PRO A 81 -2.57 3.69 1.40
CA PRO A 81 -3.73 3.02 0.84
C PRO A 81 -3.35 1.93 -0.16
N LEU A 82 -4.18 0.90 -0.27
CA LEU A 82 -3.88 -0.26 -1.11
C LEU A 82 -3.60 0.14 -2.57
N GLU A 83 -4.44 1.04 -3.09
CA GLU A 83 -4.37 1.55 -4.45
C GLU A 83 -3.07 2.34 -4.69
N GLU A 84 -2.63 3.11 -3.70
CA GLU A 84 -1.37 3.88 -3.77
C GLU A 84 -0.14 2.97 -3.75
N ARG A 85 -0.15 1.93 -2.92
CA ARG A 85 0.92 0.91 -2.90
C ARG A 85 1.04 0.18 -4.23
N LEU A 86 -0.10 -0.17 -4.82
CA LEU A 86 -0.13 -0.82 -6.13
C LEU A 86 0.37 0.10 -7.23
N ALA A 87 -0.10 1.36 -7.26
CA ALA A 87 0.35 2.36 -8.22
C ALA A 87 1.86 2.62 -8.13
N PHE A 88 2.40 2.66 -6.91
CA PHE A 88 3.83 2.79 -6.68
C PHE A 88 4.62 1.62 -7.28
N LEU A 89 4.22 0.37 -7.02
CA LEU A 89 4.89 -0.80 -7.58
C LEU A 89 4.80 -0.90 -9.10
N LEU A 90 3.65 -0.55 -9.70
CA LEU A 90 3.49 -0.52 -11.15
C LEU A 90 4.42 0.53 -11.79
N SER A 91 4.48 1.72 -11.19
CA SER A 91 5.36 2.78 -11.66
C SER A 91 6.84 2.39 -11.51
N LEU A 92 7.19 1.69 -10.42
CA LEU A 92 8.52 1.14 -10.22
C LEU A 92 8.89 0.10 -11.29
N ALA A 93 7.96 -0.78 -11.65
CA ALA A 93 8.14 -1.76 -12.72
C ALA A 93 8.35 -1.06 -14.08
N ASP A 94 7.57 -0.02 -14.37
CA ASP A 94 7.72 0.80 -15.58
C ASP A 94 9.10 1.47 -15.66
N ARG A 95 9.57 2.06 -14.53
CA ARG A 95 10.92 2.64 -14.45
C ARG A 95 12.01 1.60 -14.68
N PHE A 96 11.91 0.45 -14.01
CA PHE A 96 12.94 -0.60 -14.10
C PHE A 96 13.04 -1.20 -15.50
N ARG A 97 11.91 -1.38 -16.18
CA ARG A 97 11.85 -1.81 -17.58
C ARG A 97 12.61 -0.85 -18.49
N ASN A 98 12.38 0.46 -18.33
CA ASN A 98 13.08 1.49 -19.10
C ASN A 98 14.57 1.59 -18.75
N PHE A 99 14.95 1.29 -17.50
CA PHE A 99 16.34 1.30 -17.02
C PHE A 99 17.16 0.10 -17.54
N SER A 100 16.54 -1.09 -17.60
CA SER A 100 17.22 -2.34 -17.97
C SER A 100 17.69 -2.44 -19.43
N GLN A 101 17.20 -1.57 -20.32
CA GLN A 101 17.60 -1.56 -21.74
C GLN A 101 18.91 -0.80 -22.00
N GLY A 102 19.39 0.03 -21.05
CA GLY A 102 20.55 0.91 -21.25
C GLY A 102 21.79 0.62 -20.39
N ASP A 103 21.63 0.08 -19.17
CA ASP A 103 22.74 0.02 -18.20
C ASP A 103 22.69 -1.19 -17.25
N SER A 104 22.82 -2.41 -17.81
CA SER A 104 22.76 -3.68 -17.05
C SER A 104 23.76 -3.79 -15.89
N ALA A 105 24.90 -3.10 -15.96
CA ALA A 105 25.91 -3.09 -14.90
C ALA A 105 25.47 -2.25 -13.70
N ALA A 106 24.84 -1.09 -13.93
CA ALA A 106 24.28 -0.26 -12.87
C ALA A 106 23.11 -0.97 -12.18
N ALA A 107 22.25 -1.65 -12.96
CA ALA A 107 21.17 -2.47 -12.41
C ALA A 107 21.69 -3.62 -11.55
N ALA A 108 22.75 -4.32 -11.96
CA ALA A 108 23.35 -5.41 -11.19
C ALA A 108 24.04 -4.92 -9.91
N ALA A 109 24.81 -3.82 -9.98
CA ALA A 109 25.44 -3.21 -8.81
C ALA A 109 24.40 -2.70 -7.80
N PHE A 110 23.31 -2.14 -8.30
CA PHE A 110 22.17 -1.72 -7.51
C PHE A 110 21.46 -2.90 -6.81
N LEU A 111 21.15 -3.97 -7.54
CA LEU A 111 20.56 -5.20 -6.97
C LEU A 111 21.48 -5.85 -5.93
N ALA A 112 22.79 -5.78 -6.11
CA ALA A 112 23.77 -6.22 -5.12
C ALA A 112 23.75 -5.33 -3.86
N GLY A 113 23.52 -4.02 -4.01
CA GLY A 113 23.37 -3.07 -2.90
C GLY A 113 22.09 -3.25 -2.07
N LEU A 114 21.04 -3.83 -2.67
CA LEU A 114 19.79 -4.16 -1.96
C LEU A 114 19.88 -5.43 -1.09
N ALA A 115 21.00 -6.16 -1.12
CA ALA A 115 21.14 -7.39 -0.33
C ALA A 115 21.08 -7.11 1.19
N GLY A 116 20.46 -8.01 1.96
CA GLY A 116 20.36 -7.92 3.42
C GLY A 116 18.99 -7.44 3.94
N PRO A 117 18.93 -6.74 5.10
CA PRO A 117 17.66 -6.40 5.77
C PRO A 117 16.68 -5.57 4.93
N ALA A 118 17.18 -4.73 4.02
CA ALA A 118 16.35 -3.92 3.14
C ALA A 118 15.54 -4.79 2.14
N ARG A 119 16.16 -5.83 1.56
CA ARG A 119 15.47 -6.81 0.71
C ARG A 119 14.43 -7.60 1.48
N GLU A 120 14.74 -8.01 2.71
CA GLU A 120 13.79 -8.73 3.57
C GLU A 120 12.56 -7.87 3.87
N GLN A 121 12.77 -6.61 4.23
CA GLN A 121 11.68 -5.68 4.51
C GLN A 121 10.85 -5.33 3.26
N ALA A 122 11.50 -5.14 2.10
CA ALA A 122 10.79 -4.95 0.84
C ALA A 122 9.95 -6.19 0.49
N THR A 123 10.50 -7.39 0.67
CA THR A 123 9.76 -8.66 0.49
C THR A 123 8.56 -8.74 1.43
N GLN A 124 8.74 -8.35 2.70
CA GLN A 124 7.67 -8.33 3.68
C GLN A 124 6.57 -7.32 3.32
N ASN A 125 6.94 -6.14 2.81
CA ASN A 125 6.00 -5.13 2.36
C ASN A 125 5.20 -5.58 1.13
N VAL A 126 5.82 -6.29 0.19
CA VAL A 126 5.13 -6.92 -0.94
C VAL A 126 4.18 -8.04 -0.47
N ARG A 127 4.57 -8.83 0.53
CA ARG A 127 3.68 -9.84 1.14
C ARG A 127 2.46 -9.20 1.79
N LEU A 128 2.65 -8.12 2.55
CA LEU A 128 1.55 -7.37 3.17
C LEU A 128 0.60 -6.79 2.13
N LEU A 129 1.14 -6.21 1.05
CA LEU A 129 0.33 -5.69 -0.05
C LEU A 129 -0.60 -6.76 -0.63
N ALA A 130 -0.05 -7.93 -0.94
CA ALA A 130 -0.83 -8.99 -1.55
C ALA A 130 -1.80 -9.68 -0.58
N LYS A 131 -1.48 -9.73 0.73
CA LYS A 131 -2.49 -10.04 1.76
C LYS A 131 -3.67 -9.07 1.67
N ASP A 132 -3.40 -7.78 1.62
CA ASP A 132 -4.45 -6.74 1.59
C ASP A 132 -5.29 -6.80 0.30
N ILE A 133 -4.67 -7.16 -0.84
CA ILE A 133 -5.35 -7.45 -2.10
C ILE A 133 -6.36 -8.61 -1.94
N LEU A 134 -5.93 -9.71 -1.31
CA LEU A 134 -6.79 -10.87 -1.10
C LEU A 134 -7.89 -10.57 -0.08
N ALA A 135 -7.58 -9.84 0.98
CA ALA A 135 -8.57 -9.41 1.96
C ALA A 135 -9.64 -8.52 1.30
N GLN A 136 -9.24 -7.56 0.45
CA GLN A 136 -10.17 -6.73 -0.31
C GLN A 136 -11.01 -7.57 -1.30
N GLY A 137 -10.39 -8.52 -2.00
CA GLY A 137 -11.09 -9.45 -2.89
C GLY A 137 -12.11 -10.32 -2.17
N ALA A 138 -11.73 -10.88 -1.02
CA ALA A 138 -12.62 -11.67 -0.19
C ALA A 138 -13.77 -10.82 0.37
N ALA A 139 -13.49 -9.62 0.86
CA ALA A 139 -14.53 -8.70 1.35
C ALA A 139 -15.58 -8.42 0.25
N GLY A 140 -15.14 -8.01 -0.94
CA GLY A 140 -16.06 -7.74 -2.05
C GLY A 140 -16.82 -8.99 -2.53
N TYR A 141 -16.21 -10.18 -2.42
CA TYR A 141 -16.89 -11.45 -2.70
C TYR A 141 -18.04 -11.76 -1.73
N PHE A 142 -17.89 -11.39 -0.45
CA PHE A 142 -18.94 -11.58 0.55
C PHE A 142 -20.00 -10.48 0.51
N ASP A 143 -19.69 -9.32 -0.04
CA ASP A 143 -20.63 -8.20 -0.20
C ASP A 143 -21.64 -8.41 -1.35
N VAL A 144 -21.35 -9.31 -2.30
CA VAL A 144 -22.25 -9.62 -3.43
C VAL A 144 -23.17 -10.83 -3.15
N PRO A 145 -24.37 -10.88 -3.74
CA PRO A 145 -25.27 -12.03 -3.67
C PRO A 145 -24.63 -13.31 -4.20
N GLU A 146 -25.05 -14.47 -3.69
CA GLU A 146 -24.46 -15.77 -4.07
C GLU A 146 -24.56 -16.07 -5.57
N SER A 147 -25.63 -15.60 -6.23
CA SER A 147 -25.81 -15.72 -7.68
C SER A 147 -24.79 -14.92 -8.50
N GLU A 148 -24.23 -13.85 -7.95
CA GLU A 148 -23.31 -12.94 -8.65
C GLU A 148 -21.83 -13.24 -8.36
N ARG A 149 -21.56 -14.05 -7.33
CA ARG A 149 -20.21 -14.43 -6.88
C ARG A 149 -19.32 -14.99 -7.99
N GLY A 150 -19.90 -15.75 -8.93
CA GLY A 150 -19.16 -16.26 -10.09
C GLY A 150 -18.63 -15.16 -11.00
N ASN A 151 -19.47 -14.16 -11.29
CA ASN A 151 -19.10 -13.00 -12.12
C ASN A 151 -18.12 -12.08 -11.40
N TYR A 152 -18.27 -11.96 -10.08
CA TYR A 152 -17.31 -11.25 -9.23
C TYR A 152 -15.92 -11.87 -9.33
N ILE A 153 -15.81 -13.20 -9.18
CA ILE A 153 -14.53 -13.92 -9.30
C ILE A 153 -13.90 -13.67 -10.67
N ASP A 154 -14.67 -13.81 -11.75
CA ASP A 154 -14.17 -13.61 -13.11
C ASP A 154 -13.64 -12.18 -13.31
N SER A 155 -14.40 -11.18 -12.85
CA SER A 155 -14.00 -9.76 -12.91
C SER A 155 -12.75 -9.47 -12.07
N TRP A 156 -12.64 -10.08 -10.90
CA TRP A 156 -11.49 -9.96 -10.02
C TRP A 156 -10.24 -10.57 -10.65
N LEU A 157 -10.34 -11.77 -11.23
CA LEU A 157 -9.25 -12.43 -11.94
C LEU A 157 -8.76 -11.60 -13.14
N LEU A 158 -9.69 -11.10 -13.96
CA LEU A 158 -9.36 -10.27 -15.11
C LEU A 158 -8.60 -9.00 -14.71
N ARG A 159 -9.06 -8.33 -13.65
CA ARG A 159 -8.38 -7.13 -13.12
C ARG A 159 -6.93 -7.45 -12.77
N TRP A 160 -6.70 -8.49 -11.97
CA TRP A 160 -5.35 -8.86 -11.53
C TRP A 160 -4.45 -9.35 -12.64
N MET A 161 -5.02 -10.02 -13.65
CA MET A 161 -4.26 -10.42 -14.83
C MET A 161 -3.80 -9.21 -15.64
N LYS A 162 -4.68 -8.24 -15.90
CA LYS A 162 -4.34 -6.97 -16.56
C LYS A 162 -3.28 -6.19 -15.77
N THR A 163 -3.40 -6.16 -14.44
CA THR A 163 -2.39 -5.58 -13.55
C THR A 163 -1.04 -6.29 -13.66
N GLY A 164 -1.05 -7.63 -13.71
CA GLY A 164 0.16 -8.44 -13.88
C GLY A 164 0.83 -8.26 -15.24
N GLU A 165 0.04 -8.20 -16.31
CA GLU A 165 0.50 -7.91 -17.66
C GLU A 165 1.14 -6.52 -17.73
N ARG A 166 0.50 -5.51 -17.13
CA ARG A 166 1.07 -4.17 -17.03
C ARG A 166 2.40 -4.19 -16.28
N ALA A 167 2.46 -4.88 -15.14
CA ALA A 167 3.70 -4.98 -14.36
C ALA A 167 4.83 -5.67 -15.14
N ALA A 168 4.51 -6.71 -15.90
CA ALA A 168 5.52 -7.52 -16.60
C ALA A 168 5.94 -6.92 -17.96
N LYS A 169 5.00 -6.35 -18.71
CA LYS A 169 5.20 -5.92 -20.10
C LYS A 169 5.13 -4.41 -20.28
N GLY A 170 4.62 -3.66 -19.29
CA GLY A 170 4.39 -2.22 -19.38
C GLY A 170 3.17 -1.83 -20.20
N GLU A 171 2.33 -2.80 -20.54
CA GLU A 171 1.12 -2.62 -21.36
C GLU A 171 -0.07 -3.20 -20.60
N GLU A 172 -1.14 -2.43 -20.43
CA GLU A 172 -2.44 -2.99 -20.05
C GLU A 172 -3.01 -3.73 -21.26
N GLY A 173 -3.09 -5.06 -21.20
CA GLY A 173 -3.66 -5.84 -22.31
C GLY A 173 -2.75 -5.92 -23.53
N ALA A 174 -1.47 -6.24 -23.34
CA ALA A 174 -0.51 -6.51 -24.42
C ALA A 174 -1.05 -7.59 -25.38
N LYS A 175 -1.68 -7.12 -26.46
CA LYS A 175 -2.68 -7.74 -27.37
C LYS A 175 -4.10 -7.24 -27.10
N ASN A 176 -4.41 -6.06 -27.66
CA ASN A 176 -5.77 -5.58 -27.97
C ASN A 176 -6.57 -6.52 -28.92
N GLU A 177 -6.04 -7.70 -29.24
CA GLU A 177 -6.73 -8.71 -30.06
C GLU A 177 -7.52 -9.71 -29.21
N GLU A 178 -7.12 -9.93 -27.95
CA GLU A 178 -7.75 -10.94 -27.11
C GLU A 178 -8.87 -10.31 -26.28
N THR A 179 -10.05 -10.94 -26.31
CA THR A 179 -11.23 -10.54 -25.53
C THR A 179 -11.10 -10.97 -24.06
N ASP A 180 -11.86 -10.36 -23.16
CA ASP A 180 -11.85 -10.75 -21.74
C ASP A 180 -12.36 -12.19 -21.55
N GLU A 181 -13.25 -12.65 -22.43
CA GLU A 181 -13.72 -14.03 -22.49
C GLU A 181 -12.62 -15.01 -22.90
N GLU A 182 -11.82 -14.67 -23.92
CA GLU A 182 -10.66 -15.48 -24.35
C GLU A 182 -9.61 -15.56 -23.25
N ARG A 183 -9.31 -14.43 -22.60
CA ARG A 183 -8.41 -14.36 -21.44
C ARG A 183 -8.82 -15.31 -20.31
N LEU A 184 -10.10 -15.28 -19.94
CA LEU A 184 -10.64 -16.16 -18.91
C LEU A 184 -10.61 -17.63 -19.33
N LYS A 185 -10.90 -17.91 -20.61
CA LYS A 185 -10.82 -19.26 -21.16
C LYS A 185 -9.39 -19.80 -21.10
N ASP A 186 -8.41 -19.03 -21.55
CA ASP A 186 -7.00 -19.39 -21.52
C ASP A 186 -6.50 -19.62 -20.09
N LEU A 187 -6.93 -18.77 -19.14
CA LEU A 187 -6.64 -18.94 -17.72
C LEU A 187 -7.19 -20.27 -17.18
N LYS A 188 -8.45 -20.60 -17.50
CA LYS A 188 -9.10 -21.86 -17.09
C LYS A 188 -8.43 -23.08 -17.71
N GLU A 189 -8.08 -23.02 -19.00
CA GLU A 189 -7.36 -24.09 -19.67
C GLU A 189 -5.98 -24.32 -19.05
N ASN A 190 -5.25 -23.25 -18.73
CA ASN A 190 -3.97 -23.33 -18.01
C ASN A 190 -4.13 -23.94 -16.61
N ALA A 191 -5.16 -23.55 -15.87
CA ALA A 191 -5.47 -24.12 -14.57
C ALA A 191 -5.74 -25.65 -14.67
N LYS A 192 -6.56 -26.07 -15.64
CA LYS A 192 -6.86 -27.48 -15.91
C LYS A 192 -5.60 -28.27 -16.30
N ARG A 193 -4.77 -27.73 -17.21
CA ARG A 193 -3.48 -28.31 -17.59
C ARG A 193 -2.53 -28.43 -16.40
N GLY A 194 -2.50 -27.43 -15.52
CA GLY A 194 -1.70 -27.43 -14.30
C GLY A 194 -2.11 -28.54 -13.33
N GLU A 195 -3.42 -28.71 -13.11
CA GLU A 195 -3.96 -29.75 -12.23
C GLU A 195 -3.71 -31.16 -12.80
N GLN A 196 -3.85 -31.34 -14.11
CA GLN A 196 -3.50 -32.60 -14.79
C GLN A 196 -2.03 -32.97 -14.56
N ARG A 197 -1.10 -32.02 -14.79
CA ARG A 197 0.33 -32.24 -14.52
C ARG A 197 0.62 -32.53 -13.04
N ARG A 198 -0.16 -31.97 -12.12
CA ARG A 198 -0.04 -32.24 -10.68
C ARG A 198 -0.51 -33.65 -10.34
N GLY A 199 -1.63 -34.08 -10.90
CA GLY A 199 -2.13 -35.45 -10.78
C GLY A 199 -1.16 -36.48 -11.37
N GLU A 200 -0.56 -36.18 -12.52
CA GLU A 200 0.43 -37.03 -13.18
C GLU A 200 1.75 -37.12 -12.39
N ARG A 201 2.22 -36.01 -11.80
CA ARG A 201 3.40 -36.02 -10.91
C ARG A 201 3.13 -36.68 -9.56
N GLY A 202 1.88 -36.61 -9.08
CA GLY A 202 1.42 -37.29 -7.86
C GLY A 202 1.43 -38.82 -7.94
N ALA A 203 1.52 -39.39 -9.15
CA ALA A 203 1.66 -40.84 -9.36
C ALA A 203 3.13 -41.33 -9.42
N GLY A 204 4.12 -40.43 -9.36
CA GLY A 204 5.54 -40.81 -9.57
C GLY A 204 6.60 -40.03 -8.81
N ALA A 205 6.28 -38.97 -8.07
CA ALA A 205 7.29 -38.22 -7.33
C ALA A 205 6.75 -37.71 -5.99
N GLY A 206 7.19 -38.36 -4.90
CA GLY A 206 7.42 -37.68 -3.64
C GLY A 206 8.51 -36.63 -3.84
N GLY A 207 8.13 -35.48 -4.40
CA GLY A 207 9.02 -34.36 -4.66
C GLY A 207 9.02 -33.42 -3.46
N GLY A 208 9.66 -33.85 -2.37
CA GLY A 208 10.20 -32.92 -1.37
C GLY A 208 11.23 -32.03 -2.06
N GLY A 209 10.77 -30.92 -2.64
CA GLY A 209 11.65 -29.85 -3.08
C GLY A 209 12.04 -29.03 -1.86
N GLU A 210 13.20 -29.31 -1.30
CA GLU A 210 13.96 -28.34 -0.51
C GLU A 210 13.89 -26.98 -1.20
N SER A 211 13.26 -26.00 -0.55
CA SER A 211 13.48 -24.58 -0.83
C SER A 211 13.60 -23.84 0.50
N GLY A 212 14.58 -24.28 1.29
CA GLY A 212 15.23 -23.36 2.21
C GLY A 212 15.85 -22.22 1.41
N ALA A 213 15.51 -20.99 1.78
CA ALA A 213 16.07 -19.72 1.30
C ALA A 213 15.82 -19.35 -0.18
N THR A 214 15.02 -18.29 -0.38
CA THR A 214 14.88 -17.47 -1.60
C THR A 214 14.03 -18.05 -2.75
N ASN A 215 12.73 -18.21 -2.54
CA ASN A 215 11.80 -18.31 -3.69
C ASN A 215 11.60 -16.91 -4.32
N PRO A 216 11.95 -16.70 -5.60
CA PRO A 216 11.60 -15.47 -6.31
C PRO A 216 10.07 -15.38 -6.45
N LEU A 217 9.53 -14.16 -6.35
CA LEU A 217 8.09 -13.91 -6.46
C LEU A 217 7.54 -14.58 -7.73
N PRO A 218 6.47 -15.39 -7.64
CA PRO A 218 5.88 -16.01 -8.82
C PRO A 218 5.37 -14.95 -9.79
N SER A 219 5.60 -15.14 -11.09
CA SER A 219 5.17 -14.19 -12.11
C SER A 219 3.64 -14.09 -12.19
N LEU A 220 3.11 -12.89 -12.39
CA LEU A 220 1.67 -12.63 -12.58
C LEU A 220 1.19 -12.91 -14.02
N THR A 221 1.91 -13.76 -14.76
CA THR A 221 1.56 -14.16 -16.12
C THR A 221 0.60 -15.35 -16.11
N THR A 222 -0.01 -15.67 -17.26
CA THR A 222 -0.96 -16.78 -17.41
C THR A 222 -0.40 -18.14 -16.96
N ASP A 223 0.92 -18.33 -17.05
CA ASP A 223 1.64 -19.53 -16.58
C ASP A 223 1.91 -19.55 -15.07
N GLY A 224 1.83 -18.41 -14.38
CA GLY A 224 2.23 -18.22 -12.99
C GLY A 224 1.08 -18.15 -11.98
N ALA A 225 -0.17 -18.01 -12.42
CA ALA A 225 -1.35 -17.85 -11.55
C ALA A 225 -1.55 -19.02 -10.54
N THR A 226 -1.29 -20.27 -10.95
CA THR A 226 -1.41 -21.43 -10.05
C THR A 226 -0.28 -21.45 -9.01
N ARG A 227 0.95 -21.08 -9.41
CA ARG A 227 2.10 -20.98 -8.49
C ARG A 227 1.97 -19.79 -7.54
N PHE A 228 1.37 -18.70 -8.00
CA PHE A 228 0.96 -17.58 -7.19
C PHE A 228 0.03 -18.11 -6.08
N LEU A 229 -1.09 -18.75 -6.41
CA LEU A 229 -2.03 -19.28 -5.40
C LEU A 229 -1.41 -20.27 -4.40
N ASP A 230 -0.48 -21.13 -4.83
CA ASP A 230 0.24 -22.05 -3.95
C ASP A 230 1.27 -21.33 -3.03
N PHE A 231 1.99 -20.31 -3.53
CA PHE A 231 2.87 -19.44 -2.74
C PHE A 231 2.10 -18.60 -1.70
N TRP A 232 0.89 -18.12 -2.04
CA TRP A 232 0.09 -17.30 -1.12
C TRP A 232 -0.57 -18.10 0.00
N GLY A 233 -0.95 -19.35 -0.27
CA GLY A 233 -1.54 -20.23 0.75
C GLY A 233 -0.62 -20.47 1.96
N SER A 234 0.70 -20.48 1.77
CA SER A 234 1.66 -20.72 2.86
C SER A 234 2.02 -19.47 3.68
N ASP A 235 2.03 -18.29 3.07
CA ASP A 235 2.57 -17.06 3.72
C ASP A 235 1.46 -16.13 4.30
N VAL A 236 0.23 -16.15 3.77
CA VAL A 236 -0.89 -15.25 4.16
C VAL A 236 -1.52 -15.62 5.50
N GLU A 237 -1.42 -16.88 5.92
CA GLU A 237 -1.98 -17.35 7.18
C GLU A 237 -1.33 -16.66 8.39
N SER A 238 -0.06 -16.25 8.33
CA SER A 238 0.64 -15.67 9.48
C SER A 238 0.26 -14.21 9.81
N ALA A 239 -0.38 -13.48 8.88
CA ALA A 239 -0.48 -12.02 8.94
C ALA A 239 -1.91 -11.44 8.96
N SER A 240 -2.93 -12.29 9.11
CA SER A 240 -4.36 -11.92 9.00
C SER A 240 -5.12 -12.28 10.29
N THR A 241 -6.24 -11.60 10.58
CA THR A 241 -7.10 -12.02 11.71
C THR A 241 -7.82 -13.33 11.39
N PRO A 242 -8.25 -14.14 12.39
CA PRO A 242 -8.93 -15.42 12.13
C PRO A 242 -10.17 -15.31 11.24
N ARG A 243 -10.91 -14.19 11.33
CA ARG A 243 -12.06 -13.91 10.47
C ARG A 243 -11.65 -13.65 9.02
N GLU A 244 -10.64 -12.81 8.81
CA GLU A 244 -10.11 -12.50 7.48
C GLU A 244 -9.51 -13.74 6.84
N GLN A 245 -8.77 -14.56 7.61
CA GLN A 245 -8.24 -15.84 7.16
C GLN A 245 -9.36 -16.74 6.62
N GLY A 246 -10.44 -16.91 7.40
CA GLY A 246 -11.59 -17.72 6.98
C GLY A 246 -12.26 -17.20 5.70
N GLN A 247 -12.37 -15.88 5.55
CA GLN A 247 -12.92 -15.25 4.35
C GLN A 247 -12.00 -15.46 3.14
N ILE A 248 -10.69 -15.24 3.29
CA ILE A 248 -9.71 -15.44 2.24
C ILE A 248 -9.66 -16.90 1.79
N VAL A 249 -9.60 -17.86 2.72
CA VAL A 249 -9.56 -19.29 2.41
C VAL A 249 -10.80 -19.71 1.62
N ARG A 250 -12.00 -19.27 2.05
CA ARG A 250 -13.23 -19.58 1.34
C ARG A 250 -13.27 -18.95 -0.04
N PHE A 251 -12.91 -17.67 -0.16
CA PHE A 251 -12.84 -16.96 -1.43
C PHE A 251 -11.88 -17.69 -2.40
N LEU A 252 -10.67 -18.03 -1.96
CA LEU A 252 -9.69 -18.75 -2.78
C LEU A 252 -10.15 -20.15 -3.17
N GLY A 253 -10.88 -20.84 -2.28
CA GLY A 253 -11.51 -22.13 -2.60
C GLY A 253 -12.51 -22.03 -3.75
N ASP A 254 -13.35 -21.00 -3.71
CA ASP A 254 -14.34 -20.74 -4.76
C ASP A 254 -13.70 -20.23 -6.06
N VAL A 255 -12.63 -19.43 -5.98
CA VAL A 255 -11.79 -19.06 -7.15
C VAL A 255 -11.21 -20.30 -7.82
N ARG A 256 -10.60 -21.21 -7.06
CA ARG A 256 -10.06 -22.48 -7.59
C ARG A 256 -11.14 -23.30 -8.26
N LYS A 257 -12.31 -23.46 -7.61
CA LYS A 257 -13.44 -24.17 -8.18
C LYS A 257 -13.91 -23.54 -9.49
N ARG A 258 -14.01 -22.20 -9.55
CA ARG A 258 -14.40 -21.45 -10.75
C ARG A 258 -13.42 -21.63 -11.91
N MET A 259 -12.12 -21.73 -11.62
CA MET A 259 -11.09 -21.97 -12.65
C MET A 259 -11.12 -23.39 -13.23
N LEU A 260 -11.54 -24.38 -12.43
CA LEU A 260 -11.61 -25.79 -12.86
C LEU A 260 -12.93 -26.16 -13.56
N GLN A 261 -13.93 -25.28 -13.53
CA GLN A 261 -15.19 -25.38 -14.27
C GLN A 261 -15.03 -24.78 -15.67
#